data_AF-A0A7C8YQP8-F1
#
_entry.id   AF-A0A7C8YQP8-F1
#
_cell.length_a   1.000
_cell.length_b   1.000
_cell.length_c   1.000
_cell.angle_alpha   90.00
_cell.angle_beta   90.00
_cell.angle_gamma   90.00
#
_symmetry.space_group_name_H-M   'P 1'
#
loop_
_entity.id
_entity.type
_entity.pdbx_description
1 polymer ?
#
loop_
_entity_poly.entity_id
_entity_poly.type
_entity_poly.pdbx_seq_one_letter_code
_entity_poly.pdbx_strand_id
1 'polypeptide(L)'
;MQVLGVYEWEGCNPMPPEFWLLPKVSPIHPGKMLCYCRLVYMPMSYLYGKRFVGPLTPLVQSLRKELYIQSYCDINWNKARNTCAKEDLYYPHPMMQDML
;
A
#
# COMPACT_ATOMS: atom_id res chain seq x y z
N MET A 1 5.29 -2.25 -5.63
CA MET A 1 5.90 -3.59 -5.72
C MET A 1 4.85 -4.71 -5.82
N GLN A 2 3.65 -4.50 -5.29
CA GLN A 2 2.53 -5.45 -5.22
C GLN A 2 1.95 -5.77 -6.59
N VAL A 3 1.75 -4.73 -7.39
CA VAL A 3 1.32 -4.85 -8.80
C VAL A 3 2.28 -5.72 -9.62
N LEU A 4 3.59 -5.66 -9.35
CA LEU A 4 4.59 -6.50 -10.01
C LEU A 4 4.62 -7.94 -9.46
N GLY A 5 4.06 -8.16 -8.26
CA GLY A 5 4.05 -9.46 -7.59
C GLY A 5 5.32 -9.78 -6.80
N VAL A 6 6.17 -8.79 -6.48
CA VAL A 6 7.36 -9.02 -5.65
C VAL A 6 7.15 -8.68 -4.18
N TYR A 7 5.97 -8.23 -3.77
CA TYR A 7 5.62 -7.83 -2.40
C TYR A 7 4.13 -8.08 -2.17
N GLU A 8 3.71 -8.57 -1.01
CA GLU A 8 2.29 -8.89 -0.77
C GLU A 8 1.45 -7.66 -0.45
N TRP A 9 0.20 -7.65 -0.93
CA TRP A 9 -0.71 -6.53 -0.66
C TRP A 9 -1.05 -6.35 0.83
N GLU A 10 -0.89 -7.40 1.64
CA GLU A 10 -1.07 -7.36 3.10
C GLU A 10 0.02 -6.56 3.81
N GLY A 11 1.17 -6.33 3.16
CA GLY A 11 2.27 -5.55 3.74
C GLY A 11 2.18 -4.06 3.49
N CYS A 12 1.08 -3.57 2.93
CA CYS A 12 0.80 -2.15 2.86
C CYS A 12 -0.45 -1.78 3.64
N ASN A 13 -0.47 -0.55 4.13
CA ASN A 13 -1.69 0.02 4.70
C ASN A 13 -2.83 0.05 3.67
N PRO A 14 -4.05 -0.25 4.10
CA PRO A 14 -5.17 -0.44 3.19
C PRO A 14 -5.53 0.87 2.48
N MET A 15 -5.87 0.75 1.19
CA MET A 15 -6.43 1.84 0.39
C MET A 15 -7.84 1.44 -0.08
N PRO A 16 -8.83 1.43 0.82
CA PRO A 16 -10.15 0.89 0.54
C PRO A 16 -10.87 1.73 -0.53
N PRO A 17 -11.38 1.12 -1.63
CA PRO A 17 -12.17 1.85 -2.62
C PRO A 17 -13.46 2.44 -2.04
N GLU A 18 -13.95 1.94 -0.91
CA GLU A 18 -15.11 2.45 -0.18
C GLU A 18 -14.90 3.89 0.32
N PHE A 19 -13.65 4.32 0.52
CA PHE A 19 -13.29 5.69 0.87
C PHE A 19 -13.86 6.72 -0.12
N TRP A 20 -14.00 6.33 -1.39
CA TRP A 20 -14.53 7.18 -2.46
C TRP A 20 -16.05 7.38 -2.40
N LEU A 21 -16.75 6.54 -1.62
CA LEU A 21 -18.20 6.56 -1.46
C LEU A 21 -18.65 7.36 -0.22
N LEU A 22 -17.71 7.92 0.54
CA LEU A 22 -18.02 8.73 1.71
C LEU A 22 -18.94 9.91 1.34
N PRO A 23 -19.84 10.34 2.25
CA PRO A 23 -20.69 11.50 1.99
C PRO A 23 -19.86 12.78 2.06
N LYS A 24 -20.22 13.80 1.25
CA LYS A 24 -19.48 15.09 1.16
C LYS A 24 -19.32 15.82 2.49
N VAL A 25 -20.21 15.56 3.45
CA VAL A 25 -20.16 16.14 4.81
C VAL A 25 -18.97 15.61 5.61
N SER A 26 -18.48 14.41 5.33
CA SER A 26 -17.36 13.78 6.05
C SER A 26 -16.10 14.67 6.00
N PRO A 27 -15.38 14.84 7.12
CA PRO A 27 -14.16 15.66 7.15
C PRO A 27 -13.05 15.08 6.27
N ILE A 28 -13.03 13.76 6.06
CA ILE A 28 -12.04 13.03 5.27
C ILE A 28 -12.50 12.75 3.83
N HIS A 29 -13.58 13.38 3.37
CA HIS A 29 -14.12 13.13 2.03
C HIS A 29 -13.07 13.40 0.93
N PRO A 30 -12.86 12.51 -0.06
CA PRO A 30 -11.83 12.67 -1.09
C PRO A 30 -11.92 13.98 -1.89
N GLY A 31 -13.11 14.56 -1.99
CA GLY A 31 -13.32 15.87 -2.61
C GLY A 31 -12.63 17.04 -1.89
N LYS A 32 -12.27 16.90 -0.62
CA LYS A 32 -11.54 17.89 0.19
C LYS A 32 -10.02 17.69 0.15
N MET A 33 -9.53 16.59 -0.43
CA MET A 33 -8.10 16.32 -0.58
C MET A 33 -7.49 17.20 -1.68
N LEU A 34 -6.18 17.46 -1.57
CA LEU A 34 -5.40 18.08 -2.64
C LEU A 34 -5.57 17.30 -3.95
N CYS A 35 -5.68 18.02 -5.06
CA CYS A 35 -5.96 17.42 -6.37
C CYS A 35 -4.93 16.36 -6.78
N TYR A 36 -3.64 16.61 -6.53
CA TYR A 36 -2.57 15.67 -6.83
C TYR A 36 -2.69 14.38 -6.00
N CYS A 37 -2.97 14.49 -4.70
CA CYS A 37 -3.20 13.32 -3.86
C CYS A 37 -4.39 12.50 -4.39
N ARG A 38 -5.49 13.17 -4.74
CA ARG A 38 -6.68 12.49 -5.28
C ARG A 38 -6.38 11.73 -6.57
N LEU A 39 -5.63 12.34 -7.49
CA LEU A 39 -5.28 11.73 -8.78
C LEU A 39 -4.42 10.46 -8.63
N VAL A 40 -3.54 10.42 -7.63
CA VAL A 40 -2.69 9.25 -7.37
C VAL A 40 -3.43 8.17 -6.58
N TYR A 41 -4.18 8.55 -5.55
CA TYR A 41 -4.85 7.59 -4.68
C TYR A 41 -6.02 6.87 -5.36
N MET A 42 -6.68 7.49 -6.34
CA MET A 42 -7.81 6.89 -7.05
C MET A 42 -7.45 5.59 -7.78
N PRO A 43 -6.49 5.57 -8.72
CA PRO A 43 -6.08 4.33 -9.38
C PRO A 43 -5.45 3.33 -8.41
N MET A 44 -4.71 3.81 -7.40
CA MET A 44 -4.13 2.93 -6.37
C MET A 44 -5.20 2.20 -5.55
N SER A 45 -6.28 2.88 -5.17
CA SER A 45 -7.41 2.29 -4.44
C SER A 45 -8.13 1.24 -5.30
N TYR A 46 -8.27 1.49 -6.61
CA TYR A 46 -8.85 0.53 -7.53
C TYR A 46 -8.00 -0.75 -7.64
N LEU A 47 -6.68 -0.60 -7.81
CA LEU A 47 -5.74 -1.73 -7.87
C LEU A 47 -5.70 -2.51 -6.55
N TYR A 48 -5.76 -1.80 -5.41
CA TYR A 48 -5.84 -2.40 -4.08
C TYR A 48 -7.13 -3.22 -3.92
N GLY A 49 -8.28 -2.64 -4.26
CA GLY A 49 -9.58 -3.33 -4.20
C GLY A 49 -9.65 -4.56 -5.09
N LYS A 50 -9.00 -4.53 -6.25
CA LYS A 50 -8.87 -5.70 -7.15
C LYS A 50 -7.77 -6.69 -6.74
N ARG A 51 -6.90 -6.33 -5.78
CA ARG A 51 -5.68 -7.07 -5.43
C ARG A 51 -4.89 -7.46 -6.69
N PHE A 52 -4.76 -6.52 -7.63
CA PHE A 52 -4.17 -6.82 -8.93
C PHE A 52 -2.70 -7.20 -8.79
N VAL A 53 -2.29 -8.31 -9.40
CA VAL A 53 -0.90 -8.76 -9.43
C VAL A 53 -0.57 -9.22 -10.84
N GLY A 54 0.59 -8.81 -11.34
CA GLY A 54 1.13 -9.26 -12.62
C GLY A 54 1.50 -10.75 -12.61
N PRO A 55 1.82 -11.31 -13.79
CA PRO A 55 2.16 -12.73 -13.90
C PRO A 55 3.45 -13.07 -13.11
N LEU A 56 3.46 -14.26 -12.51
CA LEU A 56 4.62 -14.78 -11.79
C LEU A 56 5.68 -15.30 -12.78
N THR A 57 6.50 -14.38 -13.30
CA THR A 57 7.59 -14.70 -14.22
C THR A 57 8.84 -15.20 -13.47
N PRO A 58 9.79 -15.88 -14.16
CA PRO A 58 11.07 -16.24 -13.57
C PRO A 58 11.84 -15.05 -12.98
N LEU A 59 11.72 -13.87 -13.61
CA LEU A 59 12.30 -12.62 -13.10
C LEU A 59 11.65 -12.18 -11.78
N VAL A 60 10.33 -12.27 -11.65
CA VAL A 60 9.64 -11.95 -10.39
C VAL A 60 10.10 -12.91 -9.29
N GLN A 61 10.29 -14.19 -9.61
CA GLN A 61 10.79 -15.17 -8.64
C GLN A 61 12.25 -14.91 -8.22
N SER A 62 13.12 -14.46 -9.14
CA SER A 62 14.49 -14.09 -8.79
C SER A 62 14.52 -12.84 -7.92
N LEU A 63 13.72 -11.83 -8.26
CA LEU A 63 13.59 -10.59 -7.47
C LEU A 63 13.12 -10.86 -6.04
N ARG A 64 12.19 -11.80 -5.84
CA ARG A 64 11.74 -12.21 -4.49
C ARG A 64 12.87 -12.83 -3.64
N LYS A 65 13.94 -13.33 -4.24
CA LYS A 65 15.12 -13.87 -3.52
C LYS A 65 16.20 -12.81 -3.28
N GLU A 66 16.27 -11.80 -4.15
CA GLU A 66 17.29 -10.75 -4.10
C GLU A 66 16.90 -9.59 -3.17
N LEU A 67 15.61 -9.20 -3.16
CA LEU A 67 15.14 -8.01 -2.46
C LEU A 67 15.01 -8.15 -0.95
N TYR A 68 14.99 -9.38 -0.43
CA TYR A 68 14.71 -9.65 0.99
C TYR A 68 15.85 -10.44 1.62
N ILE A 69 16.17 -10.10 2.86
CA ILE A 69 17.21 -10.78 3.65
C ILE A 69 16.71 -12.16 4.12
N GLN A 70 15.40 -12.29 4.31
CA GLN A 70 14.74 -13.53 4.72
C GLN A 70 13.94 -14.15 3.57
N SER A 71 13.62 -15.44 3.70
CA SER A 71 12.75 -16.15 2.75
C SER A 71 11.44 -15.42 2.55
N TYR A 72 11.03 -15.24 1.29
CA TYR A 72 9.80 -14.54 0.92
C TYR A 72 8.56 -15.11 1.60
N CYS A 73 8.49 -16.43 1.76
CA CYS A 73 7.35 -17.11 2.36
C CYS A 73 7.25 -16.91 3.88
N ASP A 74 8.37 -16.55 4.53
CA ASP A 74 8.45 -16.38 5.98
C ASP A 74 8.27 -14.91 6.40
N ILE A 75 8.06 -14.00 5.43
CA ILE A 75 7.81 -12.58 5.70
C ILE A 75 6.45 -12.39 6.33
N ASN A 76 6.45 -11.85 7.55
CA ASN A 76 5.23 -11.37 8.19
C ASN A 76 4.85 -10.00 7.60
N TRP A 77 4.08 -10.04 6.52
CA TRP A 77 3.63 -8.84 5.80
C TRP A 77 2.79 -7.91 6.67
N ASN A 78 1.94 -8.46 7.54
CA ASN A 78 1.13 -7.68 8.47
C ASN A 78 2.01 -6.74 9.33
N LYS A 79 3.13 -7.25 9.86
CA LYS A 79 4.10 -6.44 10.62
C LYS A 79 4.83 -5.41 9.72
N ALA A 80 5.05 -5.74 8.45
CA ALA A 80 5.75 -4.86 7.50
C ALA A 80 4.94 -3.63 7.08
N ARG A 81 3.63 -3.57 7.35
CA ARG A 81 2.75 -2.44 7.00
C ARG A 81 3.24 -1.09 7.49
N ASN A 82 3.82 -1.07 8.69
CA ASN A 82 4.31 0.15 9.35
C ASN A 82 5.85 0.18 9.41
N THR A 83 6.54 -0.67 8.66
CA THR A 83 8.00 -0.64 8.58
C THR A 83 8.44 0.29 7.45
N CYS A 84 9.11 1.37 7.82
CA CYS A 84 9.79 2.29 6.90
C CYS A 84 11.21 2.50 7.41
N ALA A 85 12.18 2.66 6.50
CA ALA A 85 13.54 3.03 6.89
C ALA A 85 13.52 4.40 7.58
N LYS A 86 14.30 4.56 8.65
CA LYS A 86 14.24 5.77 9.47
C LYS A 86 14.75 6.99 8.70
N GLU A 87 15.70 6.75 7.81
CA GLU A 87 16.37 7.72 6.97
C GLU A 87 15.41 8.28 5.90
N ASP A 88 14.46 7.48 5.43
CA ASP A 88 13.48 7.86 4.40
C ASP A 88 12.17 8.44 5.00
N LEU A 89 12.01 8.35 6.33
CA LEU A 89 10.79 8.76 7.02
C LEU A 89 10.73 10.29 7.23
N TYR A 90 10.36 11.02 6.19
CA TYR A 90 10.23 12.48 6.26
C TYR A 90 8.99 12.94 7.05
N TYR A 91 7.85 12.25 6.89
CA TYR A 91 6.61 12.49 7.65
C TYR A 91 6.19 11.24 8.41
N PRO A 92 6.42 11.17 9.74
CA PRO A 92 5.96 10.05 10.54
C PRO A 92 4.43 10.01 10.62
N HIS A 93 3.87 8.82 10.72
CA HIS A 93 2.43 8.65 10.89
C HIS A 93 1.96 9.29 12.20
N PRO A 94 0.92 10.14 12.18
CA PRO A 94 0.25 10.59 13.38
C PRO A 94 -0.48 9.41 14.04
N MET A 95 -0.63 9.45 15.37
CA MET A 95 -1.33 8.40 16.13
C MET A 95 -2.71 8.02 15.56
N MET A 96 -3.46 8.99 15.04
CA MET A 96 -4.77 8.74 14.43
C MET A 96 -4.70 7.80 13.23
N GLN A 97 -3.62 7.86 12.45
CA GLN A 97 -3.40 7.00 11.29
C GLN A 97 -2.97 5.58 11.67
N ASP A 98 -2.33 5.39 12.83
CA ASP A 98 -1.93 4.08 13.34
C ASP A 98 -3.08 3.34 14.07
N MET A 99 -4.12 4.06 14.48
CA MET A 99 -5.34 3.48 15.08
C MET A 99 -6.35 2.97 14.05
N LEU A 100 -6.17 3.34 12.77
CA LEU A 100 -7.04 3.04 11.63
C LEU A 100 -6.59 1.77 10.90
#